data_AF-A0A8D8C892-F1
#
_entry.id   AF-A0A8D8C892-F1
#
_cell.length_a   1.000
_cell.length_b   1.000
_cell.length_c   1.000
_cell.angle_alpha   90.00
_cell.angle_beta   90.00
_cell.angle_gamma   90.00
#
_symmetry.space_group_name_H-M   'P 1'
#
loop_
_entity.id
_entity.type
_entity.pdbx_description
1 polymer ?
#
loop_
_entity_poly.entity_id
_entity_poly.type
_entity_poly.pdbx_seq_one_letter_code
_entity_poly.pdbx_strand_id
1 'polypeptide(L)'
;MGGNSRKFKKAEKSKIKLKGAKLPKGTNVTKTNFKVRKIVIPEQLKQRNLSDPSALSHRSLTAKDCLAKLKQNNPASKCDGLRGVREILGKLPTEITENNLSLAVKSIASVAVDLERDVRRDCYKTLGLLFAAAKEENILPFFDVLLSFLRCAMTHIQPRIQEDSLLLLDTYLMYLPRLVLLNRDKIFPQFLDMISKLRNESKPERTLTLSLNKQQTNTKWRTRVLMRLIGMLKILIDRKRGKKELAEDREVEPMEVEDQSNPFATKSTQISSATLKIDNVFDVKTPGYFPLIKRNLYEPCALPFLF
;
A
#
# COMPACT_ATOMS: atom_id res chain seq x y z
N MET A 1 6.00 -80.55 43.58
CA MET A 1 6.07 -79.34 42.72
C MET A 1 6.81 -78.19 43.42
N GLY A 2 8.15 -78.09 43.31
CA GLY A 2 8.92 -77.03 44.02
C GLY A 2 10.17 -76.51 43.29
N GLY A 3 10.45 -77.01 42.07
CA GLY A 3 11.66 -76.67 41.33
C GLY A 3 11.67 -75.27 40.73
N ASN A 4 10.50 -74.74 40.32
CA ASN A 4 10.42 -73.46 39.62
C ASN A 4 10.65 -72.25 40.54
N SER A 5 10.14 -72.30 41.78
CA SER A 5 10.38 -71.23 42.77
C SER A 5 11.87 -71.10 43.14
N ARG A 6 12.56 -72.23 43.29
CA ARG A 6 14.01 -72.24 43.57
C ARG A 6 14.83 -71.67 42.41
N LYS A 7 14.45 -71.96 41.16
CA LYS A 7 15.08 -71.38 39.96
C LYS A 7 14.88 -69.87 39.86
N PHE A 8 13.68 -69.38 40.17
CA PHE A 8 13.35 -67.96 40.14
C PHE A 8 14.17 -67.16 41.17
N LYS A 9 14.24 -67.65 42.42
CA LYS A 9 15.07 -67.04 43.49
C LYS A 9 16.57 -67.01 43.13
N LYS A 10 17.05 -67.99 42.35
CA LYS A 10 18.44 -68.05 41.88
C LYS A 10 18.70 -67.04 40.75
N ALA A 11 17.73 -66.82 39.87
CA ALA A 11 17.83 -65.84 38.79
C ALA A 11 17.75 -64.39 39.30
N GLU A 12 16.87 -64.12 40.26
CA GLU A 12 16.69 -62.80 40.88
C GLU A 12 17.97 -62.33 41.61
N LYS A 13 18.70 -63.26 42.24
CA LYS A 13 19.97 -62.98 42.93
C LYS A 13 21.21 -63.20 42.04
N SER A 14 21.01 -63.38 40.74
CA SER A 14 22.12 -63.65 39.83
C SER A 14 23.00 -62.41 39.68
N LYS A 15 24.31 -62.59 39.90
CA LYS A 15 25.30 -61.54 39.68
C LYS A 15 25.69 -61.54 38.21
N ILE A 16 25.68 -60.36 37.60
CA ILE A 16 26.19 -60.18 36.24
C ILE A 16 27.70 -60.48 36.26
N LYS A 17 28.15 -61.37 35.37
CA LYS A 17 29.58 -61.68 35.22
C LYS A 17 30.31 -60.42 34.76
N LEU A 18 31.53 -60.21 35.26
CA LEU A 18 32.37 -59.06 34.88
C LEU A 18 32.59 -59.06 33.37
N LYS A 19 32.02 -58.08 32.67
CA LYS A 19 32.25 -57.85 31.24
C LYS A 19 32.86 -56.45 31.09
N GLY A 20 34.19 -56.38 31.11
CA GLY A 20 34.95 -55.13 30.91
C GLY A 20 35.69 -54.62 32.16
N ALA A 21 36.40 -53.50 32.01
CA ALA A 21 37.36 -52.98 32.99
C ALA A 21 36.75 -52.19 34.16
N LYS A 22 35.47 -51.79 34.09
CA LYS A 22 34.82 -51.02 35.17
C LYS A 22 33.83 -51.91 35.92
N LEU A 23 33.98 -51.97 37.25
CA LEU A 23 33.06 -52.69 38.12
C LEU A 23 31.64 -52.07 38.02
N PRO A 24 30.59 -52.88 37.88
CA PRO A 24 29.23 -52.39 37.95
C PRO A 24 28.96 -51.85 39.36
N LYS A 25 28.22 -50.74 39.43
CA LYS A 25 27.78 -50.18 40.72
C LYS A 25 26.89 -51.20 41.44
N GLY A 26 26.96 -51.22 42.77
CA GLY A 26 26.16 -52.12 43.59
C GLY A 26 24.65 -51.99 43.32
N THR A 27 23.92 -53.10 43.44
CA THR A 27 22.48 -53.15 43.15
C THR A 27 21.64 -52.20 44.02
N ASN A 28 22.13 -51.84 45.21
CA ASN A 28 21.46 -50.94 46.15
C ASN A 28 21.75 -49.45 45.88
N VAL A 29 22.43 -49.10 44.78
CA VAL A 29 22.77 -47.71 44.47
C VAL A 29 21.58 -47.00 43.85
N THR A 30 21.00 -46.07 44.59
CA THR A 30 19.96 -45.16 44.11
C THR A 30 20.55 -44.21 43.06
N LYS A 31 19.97 -44.18 41.85
CA LYS A 31 20.39 -43.24 40.79
C LYS A 31 19.74 -41.88 41.04
N THR A 32 20.52 -40.89 41.46
CA THR A 32 20.07 -39.51 41.75
C THR A 32 20.12 -38.57 40.54
N ASN A 33 20.29 -39.09 39.32
CA ASN A 33 20.35 -38.27 38.12
C ASN A 33 18.94 -38.05 37.56
N PHE A 34 18.34 -36.91 37.89
CA PHE A 34 17.08 -36.46 37.31
C PHE A 34 17.30 -35.15 36.54
N LYS A 35 16.60 -34.98 35.42
CA LYS A 35 16.62 -33.75 34.61
C LYS A 35 15.28 -33.06 34.73
N VAL A 36 15.29 -31.81 35.20
CA VAL A 36 14.10 -30.96 35.22
C VAL A 36 14.16 -30.00 34.04
N ARG A 37 13.06 -29.88 33.29
CA ARG A 37 12.89 -28.87 32.23
C ARG A 37 11.77 -27.93 32.63
N LYS A 38 12.00 -26.62 32.43
CA LYS A 38 10.98 -25.61 32.67
C LYS A 38 9.91 -25.69 31.57
N ILE A 39 8.65 -25.68 31.97
CA ILE A 39 7.53 -25.49 31.05
C ILE A 39 7.44 -23.99 30.76
N VAL A 40 7.59 -23.62 29.48
CA VAL A 40 7.35 -22.25 29.01
C VAL A 40 5.90 -22.19 28.55
N ILE A 41 5.07 -21.53 29.33
CA ILE A 41 3.68 -21.26 28.95
C ILE A 41 3.72 -20.02 28.03
N PRO A 42 3.20 -20.11 26.78
CA PRO A 42 3.12 -18.95 25.92
C PRO A 42 2.27 -17.88 26.59
N GLU A 43 2.73 -16.64 26.53
CA GLU A 43 2.07 -15.53 27.19
C GLU A 43 0.69 -15.30 26.54
N GLN A 44 -0.39 -15.57 27.28
CA GLN A 44 -1.76 -15.41 26.79
C GLN A 44 -2.34 -14.08 27.28
N LEU A 45 -2.67 -13.18 26.34
CA LEU A 45 -3.47 -11.96 26.50
C LEU A 45 -3.28 -11.23 27.86
N LYS A 46 -2.18 -10.49 28.03
CA LYS A 46 -2.09 -9.50 29.11
C LYS A 46 -3.18 -8.44 28.95
N GLN A 47 -3.77 -7.99 30.07
CA GLN A 47 -4.29 -6.63 30.16
C GLN A 47 -3.12 -5.71 29.85
N ARG A 48 -3.11 -5.14 28.64
CA ARG A 48 -2.01 -4.31 28.20
C ARG A 48 -2.09 -3.01 29.00
N ASN A 49 -1.15 -2.81 29.91
CA ASN A 49 -0.81 -1.51 30.45
C ASN A 49 -0.14 -0.71 29.32
N LEU A 50 -0.91 -0.36 28.29
CA LEU A 50 -0.46 0.54 27.23
C LEU A 50 -0.76 1.95 27.74
N SER A 51 0.30 2.72 28.00
CA SER A 51 0.22 4.05 28.61
C SER A 51 -0.54 5.09 27.77
N ASP A 52 -0.77 4.82 26.47
CA ASP A 52 -1.46 5.75 25.57
C ASP A 52 -2.74 5.14 24.96
N PRO A 53 -3.92 5.49 25.49
CA PRO A 53 -5.22 5.12 24.92
C PRO A 53 -5.49 5.66 23.50
N SER A 54 -4.68 6.63 23.03
CA SER A 54 -4.82 7.26 21.71
C SER A 54 -4.32 6.38 20.55
N ALA A 55 -3.38 5.47 20.82
CA ALA A 55 -2.74 4.55 19.87
C ALA A 55 -3.62 3.34 19.50
N LEU A 56 -4.80 3.22 20.12
CA LEU A 56 -5.61 2.02 20.12
C LEU A 56 -6.84 2.15 19.20
N SER A 57 -7.06 1.12 18.39
CA SER A 57 -8.35 0.90 17.70
C SER A 57 -9.48 0.67 18.72
N HIS A 58 -10.74 0.77 18.29
CA HIS A 58 -11.95 0.56 19.11
C HIS A 58 -11.96 -0.75 19.93
N ARG A 59 -11.15 -1.75 19.55
CA ARG A 59 -10.99 -3.03 20.27
C ARG A 59 -9.67 -3.14 21.07
N SER A 60 -9.03 -2.03 21.40
CA SER A 60 -7.76 -1.98 22.14
C SER A 60 -6.62 -2.77 21.48
N LEU A 61 -6.58 -2.74 20.14
CA LEU A 61 -5.53 -3.37 19.33
C LEU A 61 -4.48 -2.35 18.93
N THR A 62 -3.21 -2.74 19.06
CA THR A 62 -2.06 -1.98 18.55
C THR A 62 -2.04 -2.04 17.02
N ALA A 63 -1.47 -1.04 16.35
CA ALA A 63 -1.27 -1.07 14.90
C ALA A 63 -0.62 -2.38 14.41
N LYS A 64 0.38 -2.92 15.12
CA LYS A 64 1.02 -4.20 14.80
C LYS A 64 0.07 -5.40 14.91
N ASP A 65 -0.83 -5.40 15.88
CA ASP A 65 -1.82 -6.48 16.05
C ASP A 65 -2.87 -6.43 14.95
N CYS A 66 -3.32 -5.23 14.56
CA CYS A 66 -4.23 -5.03 13.43
C CYS A 66 -3.61 -5.55 12.12
N LEU A 67 -2.33 -5.27 11.88
CA LEU A 67 -1.60 -5.79 10.72
C LEU A 67 -1.38 -7.30 10.79
N ALA A 68 -1.21 -7.88 11.98
CA ALA A 68 -1.11 -9.33 12.15
C ALA A 68 -2.41 -10.06 11.77
N LYS A 69 -3.58 -9.44 12.02
CA LYS A 69 -4.88 -10.00 11.59
C LYS A 69 -5.02 -10.13 10.08
N LEU A 70 -4.38 -9.26 9.30
CA LEU A 70 -4.43 -9.32 7.83
C LEU A 70 -3.83 -10.62 7.27
N LYS A 71 -2.93 -11.26 8.01
CA LYS A 71 -2.32 -12.55 7.62
C LYS A 71 -3.19 -13.76 7.93
N GLN A 72 -4.24 -13.61 8.72
CA GLN A 72 -5.15 -14.71 9.08
C GLN A 72 -6.07 -15.00 7.90
N ASN A 73 -6.45 -16.27 7.69
CA ASN A 73 -7.30 -16.63 6.54
C ASN A 73 -8.77 -16.18 6.66
N ASN A 74 -9.25 -15.89 7.86
CA ASN A 74 -10.65 -15.50 8.09
C ASN A 74 -10.92 -14.10 7.49
N PRO A 75 -11.84 -13.95 6.52
CA PRO A 75 -12.12 -12.68 5.88
C PRO A 75 -12.70 -11.64 6.84
N ALA A 76 -13.52 -12.04 7.81
CA ALA A 76 -14.05 -11.12 8.82
C ALA A 76 -12.91 -10.53 9.67
N SER A 77 -11.93 -11.36 10.05
CA SER A 77 -10.75 -10.90 10.80
C SER A 77 -9.89 -9.94 9.98
N LYS A 78 -9.75 -10.17 8.66
CA LYS A 78 -9.05 -9.26 7.75
C LYS A 78 -9.78 -7.91 7.66
N CYS A 79 -11.09 -7.90 7.45
CA CYS A 79 -11.90 -6.68 7.42
C CYS A 79 -11.83 -5.90 8.74
N ASP A 80 -11.91 -6.59 9.88
CA ASP A 80 -11.73 -6.00 11.20
C ASP A 80 -10.32 -5.39 11.37
N GLY A 81 -9.29 -6.09 10.90
CA GLY A 81 -7.91 -5.61 10.90
C GLY A 81 -7.76 -4.33 10.08
N LEU A 82 -8.30 -4.31 8.85
CA LEU A 82 -8.30 -3.14 7.97
C LEU A 82 -9.07 -1.96 8.57
N ARG A 83 -10.24 -2.21 9.17
CA ARG A 83 -11.00 -1.19 9.88
C ARG A 83 -10.21 -0.60 11.05
N GLY A 84 -9.57 -1.43 11.86
CA GLY A 84 -8.72 -0.96 12.96
C GLY A 84 -7.54 -0.11 12.47
N VAL A 85 -6.92 -0.47 11.34
CA VAL A 85 -5.87 0.36 10.71
C VAL A 85 -6.42 1.72 10.30
N ARG A 86 -7.61 1.79 9.68
CA ARG A 86 -8.23 3.07 9.29
C ARG A 86 -8.56 3.94 10.50
N GLU A 87 -9.03 3.36 11.59
CA GLU A 87 -9.30 4.09 12.84
C GLU A 87 -8.03 4.68 13.44
N ILE A 88 -6.95 3.91 13.51
CA ILE A 88 -5.66 4.38 14.03
C ILE A 88 -5.10 5.48 13.13
N LEU A 89 -5.18 5.33 11.79
CA LEU A 89 -4.79 6.39 10.86
C LEU A 89 -5.59 7.68 11.06
N GLY A 90 -6.87 7.59 11.40
CA GLY A 90 -7.72 8.76 11.67
C GLY A 90 -7.39 9.47 12.99
N LYS A 91 -6.96 8.74 14.01
CA LYS A 91 -6.60 9.29 15.33
C LYS A 91 -5.16 9.78 15.40
N LEU A 92 -4.23 8.94 14.93
CA LEU A 92 -2.79 9.14 15.06
C LEU A 92 -2.07 8.66 13.80
N PRO A 93 -2.01 9.50 12.74
CA PRO A 93 -1.36 9.16 11.47
C PRO A 93 0.13 8.80 11.61
N THR A 94 0.84 9.39 12.57
CA THR A 94 2.30 9.26 12.76
C THR A 94 2.72 7.86 13.17
N GLU A 95 1.93 7.16 14.00
CA GLU A 95 2.27 5.81 14.46
C GLU A 95 2.38 4.77 13.34
N ILE A 96 1.55 4.91 12.31
CA ILE A 96 1.57 4.01 11.17
C ILE A 96 2.58 4.51 10.12
N THR A 97 2.63 5.82 9.89
CA THR A 97 3.46 6.42 8.83
C THR A 97 4.95 6.43 9.16
N GLU A 98 5.34 6.57 10.43
CA GLU A 98 6.75 6.68 10.83
C GLU A 98 7.28 5.34 11.37
N ASN A 99 6.51 4.67 12.25
CA ASN A 99 7.02 3.50 12.96
C ASN A 99 6.75 2.16 12.24
N ASN A 100 5.69 2.07 11.43
CA ASN A 100 5.22 0.79 10.89
C ASN A 100 4.92 0.79 9.38
N LEU A 101 5.35 1.80 8.63
CA LEU A 101 4.94 1.99 7.23
C LEU A 101 5.31 0.82 6.33
N SER A 102 6.54 0.30 6.45
CA SER A 102 7.00 -0.85 5.66
C SER A 102 6.12 -2.10 5.87
N LEU A 103 5.76 -2.38 7.13
CA LEU A 103 4.90 -3.51 7.47
C LEU A 103 3.46 -3.26 7.02
N ALA A 104 2.96 -2.03 7.19
CA ALA A 104 1.62 -1.64 6.80
C ALA A 104 1.42 -1.76 5.29
N VAL A 105 2.29 -1.13 4.49
CA VAL A 105 2.21 -1.17 3.02
C VAL A 105 2.27 -2.61 2.52
N LYS A 106 3.22 -3.42 2.98
CA LYS A 106 3.34 -4.82 2.55
C LYS A 106 2.12 -5.66 2.93
N SER A 107 1.65 -5.52 4.18
CA SER A 107 0.53 -6.34 4.67
C SER A 107 -0.78 -5.94 4.01
N ILE A 108 -1.05 -4.64 3.84
CA ILE A 108 -2.28 -4.17 3.19
C ILE A 108 -2.23 -4.49 1.69
N ALA A 109 -1.10 -4.26 1.01
CA ALA A 109 -0.96 -4.56 -0.41
C ALA A 109 -1.15 -6.05 -0.72
N SER A 110 -0.71 -6.96 0.15
CA SER A 110 -0.95 -8.40 -0.03
C SER A 110 -2.43 -8.79 -0.03
N VAL A 111 -3.28 -8.01 0.66
CA VAL A 111 -4.74 -8.24 0.74
C VAL A 111 -5.45 -7.73 -0.53
N ALA A 112 -4.77 -6.99 -1.40
CA ALA A 112 -5.35 -6.50 -2.65
C ALA A 112 -5.75 -7.60 -3.63
N VAL A 113 -5.13 -8.79 -3.52
CA VAL A 113 -5.36 -9.98 -4.37
C VAL A 113 -6.15 -11.06 -3.60
N ASP A 114 -6.86 -10.69 -2.53
CA ASP A 114 -7.65 -11.63 -1.74
C ASP A 114 -8.78 -12.26 -2.58
N LEU A 115 -9.27 -13.44 -2.18
CA LEU A 115 -10.39 -14.12 -2.83
C LEU A 115 -11.72 -13.39 -2.58
N GLU A 116 -11.89 -12.83 -1.38
CA GLU A 116 -13.13 -12.18 -0.97
C GLU A 116 -13.23 -10.74 -1.46
N ARG A 117 -14.37 -10.40 -2.09
CA ARG A 117 -14.59 -9.08 -2.69
C ARG A 117 -14.61 -7.96 -1.66
N ASP A 118 -15.25 -8.20 -0.51
CA ASP A 118 -15.41 -7.18 0.52
C ASP A 118 -14.06 -6.85 1.17
N VAL A 119 -13.21 -7.86 1.35
CA VAL A 119 -11.84 -7.72 1.83
C VAL A 119 -11.01 -6.87 0.85
N ARG A 120 -11.08 -7.15 -0.46
CA ARG A 120 -10.39 -6.34 -1.49
C ARG A 120 -10.86 -4.88 -1.48
N ARG A 121 -12.17 -4.65 -1.43
CA ARG A 121 -12.74 -3.29 -1.39
C ARG A 121 -12.31 -2.51 -0.16
N ASP A 122 -12.30 -3.15 1.01
CA ASP A 122 -11.83 -2.52 2.23
C ASP A 122 -10.33 -2.28 2.23
N CYS A 123 -9.55 -3.14 1.57
CA CYS A 123 -8.13 -2.91 1.33
C CYS A 123 -7.90 -1.63 0.52
N TYR A 124 -8.61 -1.43 -0.59
CA TYR A 124 -8.43 -0.24 -1.44
C TYR A 124 -8.78 1.06 -0.71
N LYS A 125 -9.85 1.07 0.09
CA LYS A 125 -10.19 2.21 0.96
C LYS A 125 -9.09 2.48 1.99
N THR A 126 -8.52 1.43 2.58
CA THR A 126 -7.45 1.55 3.58
C THR A 126 -6.16 2.06 2.95
N LEU A 127 -5.82 1.60 1.74
CA LEU A 127 -4.70 2.14 0.96
C LEU A 127 -4.89 3.62 0.61
N GLY A 128 -6.10 4.02 0.20
CA GLY A 128 -6.40 5.43 -0.06
C GLY A 128 -6.16 6.32 1.15
N LEU A 129 -6.64 5.91 2.34
CA LEU A 129 -6.39 6.65 3.58
C LEU A 129 -4.90 6.65 3.97
N LEU A 130 -4.20 5.53 3.78
CA LEU A 130 -2.77 5.44 4.03
C LEU A 130 -1.99 6.41 3.14
N PHE A 131 -2.33 6.48 1.85
CA PHE A 131 -1.67 7.41 0.91
C PHE A 131 -2.04 8.87 1.17
N ALA A 132 -3.24 9.15 1.68
CA ALA A 132 -3.62 10.49 2.09
C ALA A 132 -2.86 10.95 3.36
N ALA A 133 -2.60 10.03 4.28
CA ALA A 133 -1.86 10.29 5.52
C ALA A 133 -0.34 10.36 5.32
N ALA A 134 0.20 9.55 4.41
CA ALA A 134 1.64 9.50 4.13
C ALA A 134 2.04 10.45 2.99
N LYS A 135 3.14 11.17 3.15
CA LYS A 135 3.74 11.96 2.06
C LYS A 135 4.19 11.05 0.92
N GLU A 136 4.09 11.52 -0.33
CA GLU A 136 4.50 10.76 -1.53
C GLU A 136 5.95 10.26 -1.42
N GLU A 137 6.86 11.07 -0.85
CA GLU A 137 8.27 10.74 -0.62
C GLU A 137 8.46 9.50 0.26
N ASN A 138 7.60 9.30 1.26
CA ASN A 138 7.67 8.14 2.15
C ASN A 138 7.15 6.86 1.49
N ILE A 139 6.30 7.01 0.46
CA ILE A 139 5.69 5.88 -0.27
C ILE A 139 6.61 5.42 -1.41
N LEU A 140 7.41 6.33 -1.98
CA LEU A 140 8.31 6.07 -3.09
C LEU A 140 9.15 4.79 -2.94
N PRO A 141 9.80 4.49 -1.78
CA PRO A 141 10.60 3.28 -1.61
C PRO A 141 9.81 1.97 -1.70
N PHE A 142 8.49 2.03 -1.46
CA PHE A 142 7.60 0.87 -1.44
C PHE A 142 6.78 0.75 -2.73
N PHE A 143 6.93 1.68 -3.68
CA PHE A 143 6.10 1.73 -4.87
C PHE A 143 6.27 0.49 -5.77
N ASP A 144 7.47 -0.09 -5.84
CA ASP A 144 7.69 -1.33 -6.61
C ASP A 144 6.91 -2.52 -6.04
N VAL A 145 6.73 -2.58 -4.71
CA VAL A 145 5.91 -3.62 -4.06
C VAL A 145 4.43 -3.40 -4.40
N LEU A 146 3.94 -2.17 -4.27
CA LEU A 146 2.58 -1.80 -4.64
C LEU A 146 2.27 -2.12 -6.11
N LEU A 147 3.20 -1.76 -7.00
CA LEU A 147 3.11 -2.03 -8.42
C LEU A 147 3.10 -3.52 -8.75
N SER A 148 3.90 -4.32 -8.03
CA SER A 148 3.91 -5.78 -8.18
C SER A 148 2.54 -6.38 -7.85
N PHE A 149 1.93 -5.99 -6.73
CA PHE A 149 0.58 -6.46 -6.36
C PHE A 149 -0.49 -5.99 -7.34
N LEU A 150 -0.39 -4.75 -7.85
CA LEU A 150 -1.29 -4.26 -8.90
C LEU A 150 -1.20 -5.10 -10.17
N ARG A 151 0.01 -5.41 -10.63
CA ARG A 151 0.19 -6.29 -11.80
C ARG A 151 -0.35 -7.68 -11.55
N CYS A 152 -0.05 -8.28 -10.41
CA CYS A 152 -0.60 -9.58 -10.03
C CYS A 152 -2.12 -9.58 -10.04
N ALA A 153 -2.77 -8.51 -9.60
CA ALA A 153 -4.23 -8.38 -9.63
C ALA A 153 -4.76 -8.24 -11.07
N MET A 154 -4.11 -7.45 -11.92
CA MET A 154 -4.50 -7.25 -13.33
C MET A 154 -4.35 -8.52 -14.19
N THR A 155 -3.33 -9.35 -13.90
CA THR A 155 -3.09 -10.61 -14.62
C THR A 155 -3.60 -11.83 -13.87
N HIS A 156 -4.44 -11.64 -12.84
CA HIS A 156 -4.90 -12.73 -11.97
C HIS A 156 -5.81 -13.71 -12.72
N ILE A 157 -5.72 -15.01 -12.49
CA ILE A 157 -6.54 -16.01 -13.19
C ILE A 157 -8.06 -15.79 -13.03
N GLN A 158 -8.48 -15.28 -11.88
CA GLN A 158 -9.88 -15.00 -11.57
C GLN A 158 -10.34 -13.64 -12.13
N PRO A 159 -11.31 -13.59 -13.07
CA PRO A 159 -11.74 -12.34 -13.70
C PRO A 159 -12.33 -11.30 -12.75
N ARG A 160 -12.91 -11.75 -11.62
CA ARG A 160 -13.45 -10.84 -10.59
C ARG A 160 -12.35 -10.03 -9.89
N ILE A 161 -11.17 -10.61 -9.72
CA ILE A 161 -10.01 -9.92 -9.13
C ILE A 161 -9.41 -8.96 -10.16
N GLN A 162 -9.35 -9.36 -11.42
CA GLN A 162 -8.96 -8.48 -12.53
C GLN A 162 -9.89 -7.24 -12.62
N GLU A 163 -11.20 -7.42 -12.55
CA GLU A 163 -12.17 -6.31 -12.55
C GLU A 163 -11.94 -5.35 -11.36
N ASP A 164 -11.77 -5.89 -10.15
CA ASP A 164 -11.54 -5.09 -8.95
C ASP A 164 -10.14 -4.42 -8.95
N SER A 165 -9.16 -4.97 -9.65
CA SER A 165 -7.82 -4.36 -9.80
C SER A 165 -7.87 -2.97 -10.44
N LEU A 166 -8.91 -2.67 -11.22
CA LEU A 166 -9.12 -1.32 -11.75
C LEU A 166 -9.44 -0.30 -10.66
N LEU A 167 -10.15 -0.70 -9.59
CA LEU A 167 -10.40 0.17 -8.44
C LEU A 167 -9.10 0.43 -7.66
N LEU A 168 -8.20 -0.55 -7.61
CA LEU A 168 -6.87 -0.36 -7.05
C LEU A 168 -6.05 0.64 -7.88
N LEU A 169 -6.09 0.51 -9.21
CA LEU A 169 -5.44 1.47 -10.12
C LEU A 169 -5.99 2.89 -9.92
N ASP A 170 -7.31 3.04 -9.78
CA ASP A 170 -7.94 4.35 -9.52
C ASP A 170 -7.42 4.97 -8.22
N THR A 171 -7.26 4.15 -7.18
CA THR A 171 -6.70 4.59 -5.91
C THR A 171 -5.27 5.12 -6.10
N TYR A 172 -4.46 4.47 -6.94
CA TYR A 172 -3.09 4.92 -7.21
C TYR A 172 -3.07 6.20 -8.05
N LEU A 173 -3.96 6.33 -9.03
CA LEU A 173 -4.06 7.54 -9.85
C LEU A 173 -4.54 8.75 -9.04
N MET A 174 -5.41 8.53 -8.06
CA MET A 174 -5.95 9.59 -7.20
C MET A 174 -4.90 10.15 -6.24
N TYR A 175 -4.14 9.28 -5.56
CA TYR A 175 -3.21 9.71 -4.50
C TYR A 175 -1.75 9.77 -4.95
N LEU A 176 -1.35 8.99 -5.96
CA LEU A 176 0.05 8.84 -6.41
C LEU A 176 0.19 9.04 -7.94
N PRO A 177 -0.38 10.11 -8.54
CA PRO A 177 -0.39 10.28 -9.99
C PRO A 177 1.02 10.31 -10.59
N ARG A 178 1.96 10.99 -9.91
CA ARG A 178 3.35 11.12 -10.35
C ARG A 178 4.08 9.77 -10.42
N LEU A 179 3.95 8.93 -9.39
CA LEU A 179 4.59 7.60 -9.34
C LEU A 179 4.03 6.65 -10.41
N VAL A 180 2.72 6.70 -10.64
CA VAL A 180 2.06 5.94 -11.71
C VAL A 180 2.59 6.38 -13.07
N LEU A 181 2.73 7.68 -13.31
CA LEU A 181 3.26 8.21 -14.55
C LEU A 181 4.74 7.85 -14.80
N LEU A 182 5.56 7.76 -13.77
CA LEU A 182 6.95 7.33 -13.87
C LEU A 182 7.05 5.87 -14.30
N ASN A 183 6.07 5.04 -13.90
CA ASN A 183 6.02 3.62 -14.21
C ASN A 183 4.99 3.26 -15.29
N ARG A 184 4.56 4.25 -16.09
CA ARG A 184 3.51 4.07 -17.11
C ARG A 184 3.83 2.92 -18.07
N ASP A 185 5.11 2.77 -18.45
CA ASP A 185 5.57 1.78 -19.42
C ASP A 185 5.36 0.34 -18.90
N LYS A 186 5.17 0.19 -17.58
CA LYS A 186 4.92 -1.09 -16.92
C LYS A 186 3.50 -1.24 -16.35
N ILE A 187 2.62 -0.25 -16.53
CA ILE A 187 1.22 -0.28 -16.07
C ILE A 187 0.29 -0.29 -17.28
N PHE A 188 0.57 0.56 -18.27
CA PHE A 188 -0.27 0.73 -19.45
C PHE A 188 -0.36 -0.54 -20.27
N PRO A 189 0.73 -1.28 -20.58
CA PRO A 189 0.62 -2.52 -21.33
C PRO A 189 -0.28 -3.54 -20.63
N GLN A 190 -0.15 -3.71 -19.32
CA GLN A 190 -0.96 -4.66 -18.53
C GLN A 190 -2.43 -4.23 -18.49
N PHE A 191 -2.69 -2.95 -18.28
CA PHE A 191 -4.06 -2.40 -18.34
C PHE A 191 -4.66 -2.61 -19.74
N LEU A 192 -3.92 -2.27 -20.79
CA LEU A 192 -4.37 -2.40 -22.18
C LEU A 192 -4.57 -3.87 -22.56
N ASP A 193 -3.72 -4.78 -22.12
CA ASP A 193 -3.85 -6.22 -22.39
C ASP A 193 -5.07 -6.81 -21.68
N MET A 194 -5.32 -6.40 -20.43
CA MET A 194 -6.51 -6.81 -19.69
C MET A 194 -7.80 -6.37 -20.41
N ILE A 195 -7.81 -5.18 -21.02
CA ILE A 195 -8.99 -4.66 -21.74
C ILE A 195 -9.00 -5.01 -23.24
N SER A 196 -7.90 -5.52 -23.81
CA SER A 196 -7.79 -5.91 -25.23
C SER A 196 -7.33 -7.35 -25.34
N LYS A 197 -8.26 -8.26 -25.62
CA LYS A 197 -7.91 -9.65 -25.92
C LYS A 197 -7.27 -9.67 -27.30
N LEU A 198 -6.06 -10.21 -27.37
CA LEU A 198 -5.53 -10.70 -28.62
C LEU A 198 -6.38 -11.91 -29.02
N ARG A 199 -7.04 -11.83 -30.18
CA ARG A 199 -7.85 -12.92 -30.71
C ARG A 199 -6.86 -14.02 -31.14
N ASN A 200 -6.77 -15.11 -30.39
CA ASN A 200 -6.07 -16.32 -30.84
C ASN A 200 -6.90 -17.02 -31.91
N GLU A 201 -7.07 -16.41 -33.07
CA GLU A 201 -7.62 -17.05 -34.26
C GLU A 201 -6.98 -16.35 -35.47
N SER A 202 -5.88 -16.92 -35.97
CA SER A 202 -5.25 -16.70 -37.30
C SER A 202 -5.00 -15.27 -37.83
N LYS A 203 -5.37 -14.20 -37.12
CA LYS A 203 -5.12 -12.78 -37.48
C LYS A 203 -4.83 -11.94 -36.23
N PRO A 204 -3.81 -11.07 -36.25
CA PRO A 204 -3.41 -10.25 -35.11
C PRO A 204 -4.30 -9.01 -34.95
N GLU A 205 -5.62 -9.18 -34.93
CA GLU A 205 -6.55 -8.08 -34.66
C GLU A 205 -6.86 -8.01 -33.16
N ARG A 206 -6.33 -6.98 -32.47
CA ARG A 206 -6.62 -6.74 -31.05
C ARG A 206 -8.07 -6.24 -30.92
N THR A 207 -8.93 -7.04 -30.31
CA THR A 207 -10.32 -6.65 -30.04
C THR A 207 -10.46 -6.29 -28.57
N LEU A 208 -11.09 -5.16 -28.25
CA LEU A 208 -11.40 -4.81 -26.86
C LEU A 208 -12.26 -5.91 -26.22
N THR A 209 -11.81 -6.48 -25.11
CA THR A 209 -12.50 -7.55 -24.39
C THR A 209 -13.81 -7.02 -23.83
N LEU A 210 -14.88 -7.54 -24.41
CA LEU A 210 -16.25 -7.07 -24.21
C LEU A 210 -16.89 -7.51 -22.89
N SER A 211 -16.23 -8.37 -22.11
CA SER A 211 -16.64 -8.71 -20.74
C SER A 211 -15.63 -9.68 -20.13
N LEU A 212 -15.19 -9.39 -18.90
CA LEU A 212 -14.46 -10.34 -18.05
C LEU A 212 -15.43 -11.29 -17.31
N ASN A 213 -16.69 -10.88 -17.13
CA ASN A 213 -17.72 -11.63 -16.41
C ASN A 213 -19.09 -11.46 -17.08
N LYS A 214 -19.92 -12.53 -17.08
CA LYS A 214 -21.25 -12.57 -17.71
C LYS A 214 -22.31 -11.71 -17.00
N GLN A 215 -22.04 -11.21 -15.78
CA GLN A 215 -23.03 -10.51 -14.94
C GLN A 215 -23.12 -8.99 -15.14
N GLN A 216 -22.17 -8.34 -15.81
CA GLN A 216 -22.19 -6.88 -16.00
C GLN A 216 -22.48 -6.53 -17.45
N THR A 217 -23.41 -5.59 -17.69
CA THR A 217 -23.71 -5.15 -19.05
C THR A 217 -22.47 -4.52 -19.65
N ASN A 218 -22.09 -5.00 -20.84
CA ASN A 218 -20.90 -4.63 -21.59
C ASN A 218 -20.69 -3.10 -21.68
N THR A 219 -21.78 -2.33 -21.75
CA THR A 219 -21.76 -0.86 -21.75
C THR A 219 -21.24 -0.25 -20.44
N LYS A 220 -21.66 -0.73 -19.25
CA LYS A 220 -21.20 -0.19 -17.96
C LYS A 220 -19.70 -0.41 -17.74
N TRP A 221 -19.23 -1.60 -18.12
CA TRP A 221 -17.80 -1.94 -18.11
C TRP A 221 -17.00 -1.03 -19.05
N ARG A 222 -17.44 -0.85 -20.29
CA ARG A 222 -16.78 0.03 -21.28
C ARG A 222 -16.66 1.46 -20.79
N THR A 223 -17.74 2.05 -20.29
CA THR A 223 -17.72 3.42 -19.76
C THR A 223 -16.72 3.52 -18.61
N ARG A 224 -16.71 2.56 -17.70
CA ARG A 224 -15.76 2.47 -16.59
C ARG A 224 -14.30 2.40 -17.04
N VAL A 225 -13.99 1.59 -18.04
CA VAL A 225 -12.62 1.46 -18.56
C VAL A 225 -12.19 2.72 -19.29
N LEU A 226 -13.04 3.27 -20.16
CA LEU A 226 -12.73 4.47 -20.94
C LEU A 226 -12.55 5.70 -20.04
N MET A 227 -13.37 5.85 -18.99
CA MET A 227 -13.21 6.93 -18.01
C MET A 227 -11.85 6.88 -17.32
N ARG A 228 -11.35 5.68 -17.01
CA ARG A 228 -10.02 5.50 -16.41
C ARG A 228 -8.90 5.81 -17.39
N LEU A 229 -9.03 5.34 -18.63
CA LEU A 229 -8.07 5.67 -19.69
C LEU A 229 -8.01 7.18 -19.91
N ILE A 230 -9.15 7.86 -19.96
CA ILE A 230 -9.22 9.32 -20.04
C ILE A 230 -8.54 9.95 -18.83
N GLY A 231 -8.79 9.46 -17.61
CA GLY A 231 -8.11 9.94 -16.40
C GLY A 231 -6.58 9.82 -16.49
N MET A 232 -6.08 8.66 -16.92
CA MET A 232 -4.65 8.43 -17.14
C MET A 232 -4.05 9.34 -18.21
N LEU A 233 -4.75 9.53 -19.34
CA LEU A 233 -4.32 10.41 -20.42
C LEU A 233 -4.33 11.89 -19.99
N LYS A 234 -5.33 12.33 -19.22
CA LYS A 234 -5.36 13.68 -18.63
C LYS A 234 -4.15 13.93 -17.76
N ILE A 235 -3.86 13.01 -16.84
CA ILE A 235 -2.69 13.09 -15.96
C ILE A 235 -1.38 13.14 -16.77
N LEU A 236 -1.28 12.42 -17.89
CA LEU A 236 -0.15 12.49 -18.82
C LEU A 236 -0.02 13.85 -19.52
N ILE A 237 -1.14 14.42 -19.98
CA ILE A 237 -1.19 15.72 -20.65
C ILE A 237 -0.82 16.84 -19.68
N ASP A 238 -1.37 16.83 -18.47
CA ASP A 238 -1.09 17.84 -17.44
C ASP A 238 0.40 17.85 -17.08
N ARG A 239 1.06 16.68 -17.03
CA ARG A 239 2.52 16.62 -16.86
C ARG A 239 3.29 17.21 -18.04
N LYS A 240 2.84 16.98 -19.29
CA LYS A 240 3.47 17.58 -20.47
C LYS A 240 3.30 19.10 -20.50
N ARG A 241 2.12 19.62 -20.12
CA ARG A 241 1.87 21.06 -20.03
C ARG A 241 2.69 21.70 -18.91
N GLY A 242 2.72 21.10 -17.72
CA GLY A 242 3.56 21.61 -16.62
C GLY A 242 5.06 21.56 -16.92
N LYS A 243 5.53 20.59 -17.73
CA LYS A 243 6.92 20.58 -18.24
C LYS A 243 7.19 21.69 -19.28
N LYS A 244 6.16 22.14 -20.00
CA LYS A 244 6.25 23.20 -21.01
C LYS A 244 6.30 24.58 -20.33
N GLU A 245 5.46 24.81 -19.32
CA GLU A 245 5.46 26.04 -18.51
C GLU A 245 6.79 26.22 -17.74
N LEU A 246 7.32 25.15 -17.13
CA LEU A 246 8.65 25.18 -16.47
C LEU A 246 9.85 25.33 -17.43
N ALA A 247 9.65 25.10 -18.73
CA ALA A 247 10.68 25.28 -19.75
C ALA A 247 10.65 26.71 -20.33
N GLU A 248 9.45 27.28 -20.52
CA GLU A 248 9.27 28.66 -20.97
C GLU A 248 9.77 29.69 -19.93
N ASP A 249 9.72 29.40 -18.62
CA ASP A 249 10.29 30.27 -17.57
C ASP A 249 11.84 30.20 -17.46
N ARG A 250 12.51 29.26 -18.15
CA ARG A 250 13.97 29.08 -18.10
C ARG A 250 14.71 29.62 -19.32
N GLU A 251 14.01 29.99 -20.38
CA GLU A 251 14.60 30.65 -21.56
C GLU A 251 14.54 32.17 -21.38
N VAL A 252 15.29 32.70 -20.41
CA VAL A 252 15.77 34.09 -20.48
C VAL A 252 17.22 34.02 -20.93
N GLU A 253 17.41 34.15 -22.25
CA GLU A 253 18.71 34.30 -22.92
C GLU A 253 19.54 35.39 -22.22
N PRO A 254 20.85 35.16 -21.97
CA PRO A 254 21.72 36.18 -21.41
C PRO A 254 21.94 37.31 -22.42
N MET A 255 21.56 38.51 -21.99
CA MET A 255 21.70 39.80 -22.65
C MET A 255 23.16 40.05 -23.08
N GLU A 256 23.43 40.04 -24.39
CA GLU A 256 24.68 40.55 -24.97
C GLU A 256 24.73 42.07 -24.79
N VAL A 257 25.79 42.56 -24.13
CA VAL A 257 26.10 43.98 -23.98
C VAL A 257 27.13 44.33 -25.03
N GLU A 258 26.73 45.03 -26.08
CA GLU A 258 27.62 45.85 -26.89
C GLU A 258 27.08 47.28 -26.98
N ASP A 259 27.73 48.17 -26.24
CA ASP A 259 27.63 49.61 -26.42
C ASP A 259 28.37 50.00 -27.70
N GLN A 260 27.72 50.76 -28.59
CA GLN A 260 28.33 51.90 -29.30
C GLN A 260 27.31 52.77 -30.05
N SER A 261 27.11 53.97 -29.51
CA SER A 261 26.86 55.26 -30.20
C SER A 261 25.98 55.28 -31.46
N ASN A 262 24.71 55.69 -31.32
CA ASN A 262 23.94 56.22 -32.45
C ASN A 262 23.20 57.52 -32.09
N PRO A 263 23.62 58.69 -32.60
CA PRO A 263 23.06 60.00 -32.23
C PRO A 263 21.79 60.41 -33.02
N PHE A 264 21.15 59.52 -33.80
CA PHE A 264 20.02 59.87 -34.68
C PHE A 264 18.71 59.07 -34.49
N ALA A 265 18.52 58.32 -33.40
CA ALA A 265 17.25 57.62 -33.16
C ALA A 265 16.20 58.52 -32.46
N THR A 266 15.31 59.11 -33.26
CA THR A 266 14.14 59.87 -32.78
C THR A 266 13.15 58.97 -32.03
N LYS A 267 12.68 59.49 -30.89
CA LYS A 267 11.75 58.88 -29.93
C LYS A 267 10.44 58.39 -30.58
N SER A 268 10.11 57.11 -30.37
CA SER A 268 8.74 56.60 -30.42
C SER A 268 8.35 56.04 -29.04
N THR A 269 7.48 56.80 -28.40
CA THR A 269 6.65 56.57 -27.21
C THR A 269 6.72 55.20 -26.54
N GLN A 270 7.37 55.16 -25.38
CA GLN A 270 7.09 54.18 -24.34
C GLN A 270 5.67 54.40 -23.83
N ILE A 271 4.80 53.39 -23.97
CA ILE A 271 3.62 53.29 -23.12
C ILE A 271 4.08 52.65 -21.82
N SER A 272 4.11 53.50 -20.79
CA SER A 272 4.52 53.22 -19.43
C SER A 272 3.70 52.08 -18.81
N SER A 273 4.38 51.09 -18.25
CA SER A 273 3.86 50.17 -17.22
C SER A 273 3.76 50.88 -15.86
N ALA A 274 3.05 52.01 -15.83
CA ALA A 274 2.64 52.66 -14.60
C ALA A 274 1.23 53.22 -14.77
N THR A 275 0.23 52.42 -14.41
CA THR A 275 -0.98 52.84 -13.67
C THR A 275 -1.73 51.60 -13.20
N LEU A 276 -1.33 51.07 -12.06
CA LEU A 276 -2.27 50.54 -11.07
C LEU A 276 -1.76 51.06 -9.72
N LYS A 277 -2.45 52.05 -9.15
CA LYS A 277 -2.16 52.52 -7.79
C LYS A 277 -2.41 51.37 -6.83
N ILE A 278 -1.34 50.90 -6.19
CA ILE A 278 -1.42 50.01 -5.04
C ILE A 278 -1.60 50.92 -3.83
N ASP A 279 -2.83 51.08 -3.37
CA ASP A 279 -3.11 51.73 -2.08
C ASP A 279 -2.84 50.72 -0.96
N ASN A 280 -1.69 50.87 -0.30
CA ASN A 280 -1.34 50.14 0.92
C ASN A 280 -1.97 50.86 2.13
N VAL A 281 -3.25 50.60 2.40
CA VAL A 281 -3.89 50.95 3.68
C VAL A 281 -4.41 49.66 4.30
N PHE A 282 -3.81 49.26 5.43
CA PHE A 282 -4.28 48.14 6.25
C PHE A 282 -5.56 48.55 6.99
N ASP A 283 -6.72 48.17 6.44
CA ASP A 283 -8.00 48.27 7.13
C ASP A 283 -8.33 46.92 7.81
N VAL A 284 -8.45 46.95 9.14
CA VAL A 284 -8.53 45.76 10.03
C VAL A 284 -9.94 45.15 10.08
N LYS A 285 -10.90 45.66 9.29
CA LYS A 285 -12.34 45.35 9.45
C LYS A 285 -13.05 44.66 8.28
N THR A 286 -12.35 44.16 7.27
CA THR A 286 -12.97 43.41 6.15
C THR A 286 -12.51 41.94 6.10
N PRO A 287 -13.43 40.95 6.03
CA PRO A 287 -13.05 39.54 6.02
C PRO A 287 -12.36 39.19 4.70
N GLY A 288 -11.06 38.89 4.79
CA GLY A 288 -10.14 38.75 3.66
C GLY A 288 -10.55 37.69 2.63
N TYR A 289 -10.78 38.16 1.41
CA TYR A 289 -10.73 37.34 0.20
C TYR A 289 -9.27 37.27 -0.26
N PHE A 290 -8.62 36.12 -0.02
CA PHE A 290 -7.32 35.82 -0.62
C PHE A 290 -7.48 35.63 -2.14
N PRO A 291 -6.51 36.06 -2.96
CA PRO A 291 -6.55 35.87 -4.40
C PRO A 291 -6.58 34.37 -4.73
N LEU A 292 -7.70 33.96 -5.33
CA LEU A 292 -8.00 32.61 -5.78
C LEU A 292 -7.15 32.24 -7.00
N ILE A 293 -5.88 31.93 -6.78
CA ILE A 293 -5.10 31.06 -7.67
C ILE A 293 -4.97 29.69 -6.96
N LYS A 294 -6.14 29.10 -6.66
CA LYS A 294 -6.34 27.74 -6.16
C LYS A 294 -7.75 27.21 -6.52
N ARG A 295 -8.24 27.56 -7.70
CA ARG A 295 -9.43 26.98 -8.35
C ARG A 295 -9.01 26.65 -9.77
N ASN A 296 -8.44 25.47 -10.06
CA ASN A 296 -9.23 24.34 -10.57
C ASN A 296 -8.44 23.01 -10.56
N LEU A 297 -7.48 22.80 -9.65
CA LEU A 297 -6.68 21.57 -9.62
C LEU A 297 -7.21 20.45 -8.71
N TYR A 298 -8.29 20.68 -7.96
CA TYR A 298 -8.96 19.62 -7.20
C TYR A 298 -10.44 19.96 -7.07
N GLU A 299 -11.20 19.79 -8.15
CA GLU A 299 -12.57 19.32 -7.94
C GLU A 299 -12.46 17.81 -7.68
N PRO A 300 -12.72 17.33 -6.44
CA PRO A 300 -12.97 15.91 -6.26
C PRO A 300 -14.22 15.62 -7.09
N CYS A 301 -14.03 14.92 -8.22
CA CYS A 301 -15.12 14.38 -9.00
C CYS A 301 -16.04 13.64 -8.02
N ALA A 302 -17.21 14.21 -7.72
CA ALA A 302 -18.18 13.58 -6.85
C ALA A 302 -18.63 12.29 -7.54
N LEU A 303 -18.04 11.17 -7.14
CA LEU A 303 -18.42 9.84 -7.58
C LEU A 303 -19.23 9.19 -6.46
N PRO A 304 -20.58 9.30 -6.49
CA PRO A 304 -21.46 8.70 -5.49
C PRO A 304 -21.53 7.16 -5.55
N PHE A 305 -20.53 6.46 -6.11
CA PHE A 305 -20.60 5.01 -6.35
C PHE A 305 -19.36 4.22 -5.94
N LEU A 306 -18.65 4.67 -4.90
CA LEU A 306 -17.65 3.86 -4.21
C LEU A 306 -18.23 3.06 -3.03
N PHE A 307 -19.48 2.59 -3.13
CA PHE A 307 -20.02 1.48 -2.34
C PHE A 307 -20.96 0.66 -3.23
#